data_AF-A0A015HZW4-F1
#
_entry.id   AF-A0A015HZW4-F1
#
_cell.length_a   1.000
_cell.length_b   1.000
_cell.length_c   1.000
_cell.angle_alpha   90.00
_cell.angle_beta   90.00
_cell.angle_gamma   90.00
#
_symmetry.space_group_name_H-M   'P 1'
#
loop_
_entity.id
_entity.type
_entity.pdbx_description
1 polymer ?
#
loop_
_entity_poly.entity_id
_entity_poly.type
_entity_poly.pdbx_seq_one_letter_code
_entity_poly.pdbx_strand_id
1 'polypeptide(L)'
;MPQYTIFVIEHGDQPAFNWPSCCPIIYHDIEAEFTDERAKKLLRRSYFLCKLYIAMLVVHSCADISIAVLASNVANILAELLGSLLYLTLLPFGDFFGRHLSLYVAFKHNSESSFRYYFIGEAIIIIFGLGIAFVQTILHIILTIQVYRNFKSRNFTLFPRRNTGAPNTANTANVFTTTRGRRIN
;
A
#
# COMPACT_ATOMS: atom_id res chain seq x y z
N MET A 1 57.82 -2.80 -0.55
CA MET A 1 57.04 -4.04 -0.78
C MET A 1 55.77 -3.94 0.06
N PRO A 2 54.57 -4.03 -0.55
CA PRO A 2 53.32 -3.90 0.20
C PRO A 2 53.08 -5.15 1.06
N GLN A 3 52.92 -4.95 2.37
CA GLN A 3 52.53 -5.99 3.33
C GLN A 3 51.01 -6.17 3.26
N TYR A 4 50.57 -7.36 2.87
CA TYR A 4 49.19 -7.79 3.00
C TYR A 4 49.05 -8.58 4.31
N THR A 5 48.11 -8.16 5.14
CA THR A 5 47.76 -8.89 6.37
C THR A 5 46.67 -9.89 6.01
N ILE A 6 46.99 -11.18 6.10
CA ILE A 6 46.04 -12.27 5.89
C ILE A 6 45.30 -12.50 7.21
N PHE A 7 44.02 -12.15 7.27
CA PHE A 7 43.16 -12.47 8.39
C PHE A 7 42.60 -13.88 8.19
N VAL A 8 43.07 -14.85 8.97
CA VAL A 8 42.47 -16.17 9.04
C VAL A 8 41.32 -16.10 10.04
N ILE A 9 40.09 -16.22 9.56
CA ILE A 9 38.89 -16.25 10.40
C ILE A 9 38.68 -17.71 10.83
N GLU A 10 39.10 -18.06 12.05
CA GLU A 10 38.76 -19.34 12.67
C GLU A 10 37.23 -19.43 12.84
N HIS A 11 36.61 -20.33 12.08
CA HIS A 11 35.18 -20.64 12.20
C HIS A 11 35.00 -21.59 13.40
N GLY A 12 35.04 -21.03 14.61
CA GLY A 12 34.64 -21.74 15.82
C GLY A 12 33.14 -22.03 15.80
N ASP A 13 32.78 -23.32 15.89
CA ASP A 13 31.45 -23.87 16.19
C ASP A 13 30.27 -23.18 15.48
N GLN A 14 30.17 -23.39 14.16
CA GLN A 14 28.98 -23.08 13.38
C GLN A 14 27.75 -23.83 13.94
N PRO A 15 26.69 -23.15 14.42
CA PRO A 15 25.45 -23.82 14.74
C PRO A 15 24.86 -24.46 13.48
N ALA A 16 24.37 -25.68 13.67
CA ALA A 16 24.01 -26.63 12.64
C ALA A 16 22.86 -26.16 11.72
N PHE A 17 23.00 -26.55 10.45
CA PHE A 17 21.92 -26.91 9.53
C PHE A 17 20.98 -25.78 9.07
N ASN A 18 21.47 -24.98 8.12
CA ASN A 18 20.70 -23.95 7.40
C ASN A 18 19.81 -24.63 6.34
N TRP A 19 18.64 -25.10 6.78
CA TRP A 19 17.52 -25.65 6.00
C TRP A 19 16.90 -24.59 5.04
N PRO A 20 16.16 -24.96 3.98
CA PRO A 20 16.65 -25.31 2.63
C PRO A 20 17.09 -24.10 1.75
N SER A 21 17.74 -24.41 0.62
CA SER A 21 18.27 -23.47 -0.40
C SER A 21 17.30 -22.40 -0.93
N CYS A 22 16.00 -22.55 -0.66
CA CYS A 22 14.92 -21.73 -1.23
C CYS A 22 14.39 -20.65 -0.27
N CYS A 23 14.83 -20.63 1.00
CA CYS A 23 14.40 -19.64 2.00
C CYS A 23 15.58 -18.79 2.55
N PRO A 24 16.44 -18.19 1.69
CA PRO A 24 17.69 -17.61 2.16
C PRO A 24 17.47 -16.43 3.14
N ILE A 25 16.57 -15.49 2.85
CA ILE A 25 16.76 -14.14 3.41
C ILE A 25 16.21 -13.96 4.85
N ILE A 26 15.29 -14.80 5.34
CA ILE A 26 14.68 -14.59 6.67
C ILE A 26 15.57 -15.10 7.81
N TYR A 27 16.50 -16.02 7.52
CA TYR A 27 17.33 -16.69 8.53
C TYR A 27 18.85 -16.49 8.34
N HIS A 28 19.30 -15.74 7.32
CA HIS A 28 20.71 -15.37 7.23
C HIS A 28 21.05 -14.37 8.34
N ASP A 29 22.00 -14.76 9.18
CA ASP A 29 22.64 -13.83 10.11
C ASP A 29 23.52 -12.86 9.31
N ILE A 30 22.91 -11.74 8.91
CA ILE A 30 23.58 -10.65 8.17
C ILE A 30 24.82 -10.17 8.94
N GLU A 31 24.84 -10.30 10.27
CA GLU A 31 25.99 -9.92 11.08
C GLU A 31 27.18 -10.87 10.91
N ALA A 32 26.91 -12.17 10.75
CA ALA A 32 27.92 -13.19 10.53
C ALA A 32 28.42 -13.25 9.07
N GLU A 33 27.56 -12.96 8.08
CA GLU A 33 27.89 -13.14 6.66
C GLU A 33 28.63 -11.96 6.02
N PHE A 34 28.46 -10.75 6.55
CA PHE A 34 29.07 -9.55 5.98
C PHE A 34 30.05 -8.92 6.97
N THR A 35 31.21 -8.49 6.50
CA THR A 35 32.17 -7.74 7.33
C THR A 35 31.98 -6.23 7.22
N ASP A 36 31.45 -5.74 6.09
CA ASP A 36 31.21 -4.32 5.86
C ASP A 36 29.94 -3.81 6.55
N GLU A 37 30.11 -2.91 7.52
CA GLU A 37 29.02 -2.26 8.24
C GLU A 37 28.06 -1.45 7.34
N ARG A 38 28.56 -0.91 6.22
CA ARG A 38 27.69 -0.20 5.27
C ARG A 38 26.73 -1.16 4.57
N ALA A 39 27.25 -2.28 4.07
CA ALA A 39 26.44 -3.33 3.46
C ALA A 39 25.39 -3.88 4.44
N LYS A 40 25.79 -4.18 5.69
CA LYS A 40 24.86 -4.61 6.76
C LYS A 40 23.73 -3.61 6.97
N LYS A 41 24.05 -2.32 7.14
CA LYS A 41 23.05 -1.27 7.38
C LYS A 41 22.09 -1.11 6.20
N LEU A 42 22.58 -1.21 4.97
CA LEU A 42 21.76 -1.16 3.76
C LEU A 42 20.83 -2.37 3.65
N LEU A 43 21.35 -3.58 3.84
CA LEU A 43 20.56 -4.81 3.80
C LEU A 43 19.46 -4.83 4.87
N ARG A 44 19.74 -4.39 6.10
CA ARG A 44 18.73 -4.28 7.17
C ARG A 44 17.61 -3.30 6.80
N ARG A 45 17.96 -2.14 6.26
CA ARG A 45 16.96 -1.13 5.83
C ARG A 45 16.12 -1.65 4.68
N SER A 46 16.75 -2.27 3.69
CA SER A 46 16.08 -2.90 2.55
C SER A 46 15.08 -3.96 3.04
N TYR A 47 15.50 -4.83 3.97
CA TYR A 47 14.64 -5.85 4.55
C TYR A 47 13.49 -5.29 5.40
N PHE A 48 13.76 -4.25 6.19
CA PHE A 48 12.71 -3.53 6.92
C PHE A 48 11.67 -2.92 5.97
N LEU A 49 12.11 -2.33 4.86
CA LEU A 49 11.22 -1.83 3.81
C LEU A 49 10.40 -2.95 3.17
N CYS A 50 10.98 -4.14 2.92
CA CYS A 50 10.25 -5.31 2.43
C CYS A 50 9.11 -5.71 3.38
N LYS A 51 9.39 -5.78 4.70
CA LYS A 51 8.38 -6.10 5.71
C LYS A 51 7.25 -5.08 5.76
N LEU A 52 7.60 -3.79 5.75
CA LEU A 52 6.61 -2.71 5.71
C LEU A 52 5.76 -2.78 4.44
N TYR A 53 6.38 -3.08 3.30
CA TYR A 53 5.70 -3.24 2.03
C TYR A 53 4.70 -4.40 2.06
N ILE A 54 5.10 -5.58 2.55
CA ILE A 54 4.19 -6.73 2.71
C ILE A 54 3.03 -6.38 3.66
N ALA A 55 3.32 -5.73 4.79
CA ALA A 55 2.27 -5.30 5.73
C ALA A 55 1.28 -4.32 5.08
N MET A 56 1.77 -3.36 4.30
CA MET A 56 0.95 -2.42 3.54
C MET A 56 0.07 -3.14 2.52
N LEU A 57 0.61 -4.12 1.78
CA LEU A 57 -0.15 -4.92 0.82
C LEU A 57 -1.29 -5.69 1.49
N VAL A 58 -1.04 -6.31 2.65
CA VAL A 58 -2.08 -7.01 3.41
C VAL A 58 -3.21 -6.06 3.81
N VAL A 59 -2.86 -4.89 4.35
CA VAL A 59 -3.86 -3.87 4.73
C VAL A 59 -4.66 -3.41 3.51
N HIS A 60 -4.01 -3.21 2.37
CA HIS A 60 -4.67 -2.81 1.13
C HIS A 60 -5.65 -3.88 0.64
N SER A 61 -5.23 -5.15 0.60
CA SER A 61 -6.10 -6.28 0.25
C SER A 61 -7.29 -6.42 1.18
N CYS A 62 -7.14 -6.18 2.49
CA CYS A 62 -8.28 -6.18 3.42
C CYS A 62 -9.28 -5.06 3.10
N ALA A 63 -8.80 -3.88 2.70
CA ALA A 63 -9.66 -2.77 2.31
C ALA A 63 -10.44 -3.10 1.03
N ASP A 64 -9.78 -3.64 0.00
CA ASP A 64 -10.40 -4.03 -1.26
C ASP A 64 -11.48 -5.10 -1.06
N ILE A 65 -11.19 -6.15 -0.27
CA ILE A 65 -12.18 -7.18 0.08
C ILE A 65 -13.37 -6.55 0.81
N SER A 66 -13.14 -5.61 1.72
CA SER A 66 -14.21 -4.93 2.45
C SER A 66 -15.11 -4.13 1.51
N ILE A 67 -14.53 -3.45 0.51
CA ILE A 67 -15.27 -2.70 -0.51
C ILE A 67 -16.06 -3.66 -1.42
N ALA A 68 -15.44 -4.75 -1.86
CA ALA A 68 -16.06 -5.75 -2.71
C ALA A 68 -17.31 -6.37 -2.06
N VAL A 69 -17.24 -6.72 -0.78
CA VAL A 69 -18.38 -7.28 -0.02
C VAL A 69 -19.58 -6.32 0.00
N LEU A 70 -19.36 -5.01 0.01
CA LEU A 70 -20.42 -4.00 -0.02
C LEU A 70 -21.09 -3.87 -1.40
N ALA A 71 -20.42 -4.28 -2.49
CA ALA A 71 -20.94 -4.11 -3.85
C ALA A 71 -22.07 -5.11 -4.21
N SER A 72 -22.34 -6.13 -3.38
CA SER A 72 -23.43 -7.12 -3.51
C SER A 72 -23.50 -7.92 -4.83
N ASN A 73 -22.51 -7.78 -5.72
CA ASN A 73 -22.41 -8.52 -6.98
C ASN A 73 -21.34 -9.61 -6.87
N VAL A 74 -21.76 -10.87 -6.90
CA VAL A 74 -20.89 -12.05 -6.75
C VAL A 74 -19.76 -12.07 -7.78
N ALA A 75 -20.02 -11.65 -9.02
CA ALA A 75 -19.00 -11.65 -10.07
C ALA A 75 -17.90 -10.62 -9.79
N ASN A 76 -18.29 -9.42 -9.32
CA ASN A 76 -17.34 -8.38 -8.94
C ASN A 76 -16.52 -8.80 -7.72
N ILE A 77 -17.17 -9.41 -6.72
CA ILE A 77 -16.49 -9.93 -5.53
C ILE A 77 -15.42 -10.96 -5.92
N LEU A 78 -15.76 -11.90 -6.80
CA LEU A 78 -14.82 -12.93 -7.23
C LEU A 78 -13.65 -12.33 -8.04
N ALA A 79 -13.92 -11.38 -8.93
CA ALA A 79 -12.89 -10.71 -9.72
C ALA A 79 -11.92 -9.93 -8.84
N GLU A 80 -12.42 -9.18 -7.85
CA GLU A 80 -11.57 -8.44 -6.92
C GLU A 80 -10.79 -9.36 -5.98
N LEU A 81 -11.38 -10.46 -5.52
CA LEU A 81 -10.67 -11.45 -4.70
C LEU A 81 -9.52 -12.11 -5.48
N LEU A 82 -9.76 -12.52 -6.73
CA LEU A 82 -8.73 -13.09 -7.60
C LEU A 82 -7.66 -12.05 -7.94
N GLY A 83 -8.06 -10.82 -8.25
CA GLY A 83 -7.15 -9.71 -8.50
C GLY A 83 -6.26 -9.43 -7.29
N SER A 84 -6.84 -9.32 -6.10
CA SER A 84 -6.11 -9.13 -4.85
C SER A 84 -5.20 -10.30 -4.53
N LEU A 85 -5.61 -11.55 -4.76
CA LEU A 85 -4.76 -12.72 -4.54
C LEU A 85 -3.55 -12.73 -5.48
N LEU A 86 -3.76 -12.46 -6.77
CA LEU A 86 -2.68 -12.34 -7.74
C LEU A 86 -1.75 -11.20 -7.39
N TYR A 87 -2.29 -10.05 -6.97
CA TYR A 87 -1.51 -8.89 -6.56
C TYR A 87 -0.65 -9.19 -5.31
N LEU A 88 -1.26 -9.79 -4.29
CA LEU A 88 -0.59 -10.15 -3.03
C LEU A 88 0.47 -11.26 -3.22
N THR A 89 0.38 -12.03 -4.31
CA THR A 89 1.37 -13.09 -4.61
C THR A 89 2.46 -12.57 -5.54
N LEU A 90 2.10 -11.96 -6.67
CA LEU A 90 3.06 -11.57 -7.70
C LEU A 90 3.97 -10.44 -7.26
N LEU A 91 3.44 -9.43 -6.56
CA LEU A 91 4.23 -8.26 -6.20
C LEU A 91 5.27 -8.52 -5.12
N PRO A 92 4.96 -9.17 -3.98
CA PRO A 92 5.99 -9.50 -2.99
C PRO A 92 7.06 -10.41 -3.57
N PHE A 93 6.69 -11.37 -4.41
CA PHE A 93 7.65 -12.24 -5.06
C PHE A 93 8.52 -11.45 -6.05
N GLY A 94 7.90 -10.64 -6.92
CA GLY A 94 8.63 -9.81 -7.88
C GLY A 94 9.61 -8.84 -7.20
N ASP A 95 9.17 -8.14 -6.15
CA ASP A 95 10.01 -7.25 -5.34
C ASP A 95 11.13 -8.01 -4.64
N PHE A 96 10.81 -9.16 -4.04
CA PHE A 96 11.80 -9.98 -3.35
C PHE A 96 12.90 -10.48 -4.29
N PHE A 97 12.53 -11.09 -5.43
CA PHE A 97 13.50 -11.62 -6.38
C PHE A 97 14.24 -10.52 -7.14
N GLY A 98 13.52 -9.47 -7.57
CA GLY A 98 14.07 -8.38 -8.36
C GLY A 98 14.99 -7.47 -7.57
N ARG A 99 14.66 -7.18 -6.31
CA ARG A 99 15.37 -6.19 -5.48
C ARG A 99 16.18 -6.83 -4.36
N HIS A 100 15.55 -7.63 -3.51
CA HIS A 100 16.21 -8.09 -2.29
C HIS A 100 17.22 -9.20 -2.53
N LEU A 101 16.86 -10.20 -3.34
CA LEU A 101 17.76 -11.28 -3.69
C LEU A 101 18.93 -10.80 -4.56
N SER A 102 18.65 -9.97 -5.57
CA SER A 102 19.68 -9.40 -6.43
C SER A 102 20.69 -8.55 -5.66
N LEU A 103 20.22 -7.71 -4.72
CA LEU A 103 21.08 -6.90 -3.86
C LEU A 103 21.91 -7.76 -2.90
N TYR A 104 21.31 -8.79 -2.31
CA TYR A 104 22.02 -9.74 -1.45
C TYR A 104 23.14 -10.46 -2.20
N VAL A 105 22.83 -11.03 -3.39
CA VAL A 105 23.81 -11.71 -4.23
C VAL A 105 24.91 -10.75 -4.68
N ALA A 106 24.56 -9.51 -5.02
CA ALA A 106 25.51 -8.48 -5.42
C ALA A 106 26.52 -8.16 -4.31
N PHE A 107 26.07 -8.01 -3.07
CA PHE A 107 26.98 -7.79 -1.94
C PHE A 107 27.79 -9.04 -1.59
N LYS A 108 27.17 -10.23 -1.63
CA LYS A 108 27.81 -11.49 -1.24
C LYS A 108 28.94 -11.90 -2.19
N HIS A 109 28.71 -11.75 -3.49
CA HIS A 109 29.66 -12.18 -4.52
C HIS A 109 30.46 -11.03 -5.12
N ASN A 110 30.22 -9.78 -4.67
CA ASN A 110 30.80 -8.56 -5.23
C ASN A 110 30.70 -8.53 -6.78
N SER A 111 29.55 -8.97 -7.31
CA SER A 111 29.32 -9.18 -8.74
C SER A 111 28.62 -7.99 -9.38
N GLU A 112 29.28 -7.39 -10.38
CA GLU A 112 28.72 -6.26 -11.13
C GLU A 112 27.42 -6.65 -11.86
N SER A 113 27.34 -7.87 -12.40
CA SER A 113 26.15 -8.38 -13.08
C SER A 113 24.92 -8.38 -12.16
N SER A 114 25.08 -8.76 -10.89
CA SER A 114 23.99 -8.79 -9.91
C SER A 114 23.52 -7.37 -9.56
N PHE A 115 24.42 -6.38 -9.50
CA PHE A 115 24.03 -4.97 -9.38
C PHE A 115 23.21 -4.49 -10.59
N ARG A 116 23.57 -4.90 -11.81
CA ARG A 116 22.77 -4.57 -13.00
C ARG A 116 21.36 -5.17 -12.93
N TYR A 117 21.24 -6.43 -12.50
CA TYR A 117 19.94 -7.06 -12.27
C TYR A 117 19.10 -6.34 -11.21
N TYR A 118 19.72 -5.86 -10.14
CA TYR A 118 19.05 -5.02 -9.14
C TYR A 118 18.43 -3.76 -9.76
N PHE A 119 19.20 -3.01 -10.56
CA PHE A 119 18.69 -1.80 -11.21
C PHE A 119 17.59 -2.10 -12.22
N ILE A 120 17.70 -3.21 -12.97
CA ILE A 120 16.65 -3.65 -13.90
C ILE A 120 15.37 -4.01 -13.13
N GLY A 121 15.50 -4.76 -12.04
CA GLY A 121 14.37 -5.12 -11.17
C GLY A 121 13.67 -3.88 -10.61
N GLU A 122 14.44 -2.95 -10.04
CA GLU A 122 13.94 -1.65 -9.57
C GLU A 122 13.23 -0.86 -10.68
N ALA A 123 13.82 -0.78 -11.87
CA ALA A 123 13.21 -0.08 -13.00
C ALA A 123 11.85 -0.71 -13.40
N ILE A 124 11.76 -2.05 -13.44
CA ILE A 124 10.52 -2.75 -13.74
C ILE A 124 9.45 -2.43 -12.68
N ILE A 125 9.81 -2.47 -11.39
CA ILE A 125 8.88 -2.17 -10.29
C ILE A 125 8.40 -0.73 -10.37
N ILE A 126 9.30 0.23 -10.65
CA ILE A 126 8.94 1.65 -10.81
C ILE A 126 7.99 1.85 -11.98
N ILE A 127 8.30 1.27 -13.15
CA ILE A 127 7.44 1.38 -14.35
C ILE A 127 6.06 0.77 -14.07
N PHE A 128 6.03 -0.41 -13.46
CA PHE A 128 4.78 -1.09 -13.11
C PHE A 128 3.96 -0.28 -12.10
N GLY A 129 4.61 0.27 -11.07
CA GLY A 129 3.98 1.14 -10.07
C GLY A 129 3.41 2.42 -10.68
N LEU A 130 4.14 3.06 -11.60
CA LEU A 130 3.65 4.24 -12.34
C LEU A 130 2.44 3.89 -13.21
N GLY A 131 2.47 2.73 -13.88
CA GLY A 131 1.34 2.23 -14.67
C GLY A 131 0.08 2.03 -13.83
N ILE A 132 0.22 1.38 -12.67
CA ILE A 132 -0.90 1.19 -11.73
C ILE A 132 -1.42 2.53 -11.22
N ALA A 133 -0.53 3.42 -10.78
CA ALA A 133 -0.92 4.74 -10.27
C ALA A 133 -1.68 5.56 -11.32
N PHE A 134 -1.28 5.47 -12.59
CA PHE A 134 -1.97 6.11 -13.71
C PHE A 134 -3.38 5.54 -13.90
N VAL A 135 -3.53 4.22 -13.95
CA VAL A 135 -4.85 3.56 -14.06
C VAL A 135 -5.75 3.92 -12.88
N GLN A 136 -5.22 3.87 -11.66
CA GLN A 136 -5.94 4.22 -10.44
C GLN A 136 -6.44 5.67 -10.48
N THR A 137 -5.62 6.59 -10.99
CA THR A 137 -6.00 8.00 -11.15
C THR A 137 -7.16 8.15 -12.13
N ILE A 138 -7.14 7.45 -13.27
CA ILE A 138 -8.24 7.47 -14.25
C ILE A 138 -9.54 6.94 -13.63
N LEU A 139 -9.48 5.80 -12.92
CA LEU A 139 -10.65 5.22 -12.26
C LEU A 139 -11.24 6.18 -11.21
N HIS A 140 -10.39 6.82 -10.41
CA HIS A 140 -10.81 7.84 -9.45
C HIS A 140 -11.50 9.04 -10.11
N ILE A 141 -10.98 9.52 -11.25
CA ILE A 141 -11.61 10.60 -12.02
C ILE A 141 -13.00 10.17 -12.50
N ILE A 142 -13.14 8.97 -13.05
CA ILE A 142 -14.43 8.44 -13.51
C ILE A 142 -15.43 8.34 -12.36
N LEU A 143 -15.02 7.78 -11.22
CA LEU A 143 -15.86 7.68 -10.03
C LEU A 143 -16.30 9.06 -9.53
N THR A 144 -15.37 10.02 -9.48
CA THR A 144 -15.65 11.41 -9.09
C THR A 144 -16.70 12.04 -10.00
N ILE A 145 -16.58 11.84 -11.32
CA ILE A 145 -17.57 12.31 -12.30
C ILE A 145 -18.93 11.64 -12.06
N GLN A 146 -18.99 10.34 -11.80
CA GLN A 146 -20.25 9.63 -11.54
C GLN A 146 -20.93 10.13 -10.26
N VAL A 147 -20.17 10.29 -9.18
CA VAL A 147 -20.66 10.85 -7.91
C VAL A 147 -21.19 12.26 -8.15
N TYR A 148 -20.43 13.12 -8.83
CA TYR A 148 -20.85 14.47 -9.18
C TYR A 148 -22.16 14.48 -9.98
N ARG A 149 -22.31 13.61 -10.99
CA ARG A 149 -23.54 13.48 -11.78
C ARG A 149 -24.73 13.05 -10.92
N ASN A 150 -24.54 12.13 -9.98
CA ASN A 150 -25.61 11.66 -9.07
C ASN A 150 -26.01 12.76 -8.07
N PHE A 151 -25.05 13.49 -7.51
CA PHE A 151 -25.35 14.65 -6.66
C PHE A 151 -26.12 15.74 -7.43
N LYS A 152 -25.67 16.05 -8.64
CA LYS A 152 -26.33 17.04 -9.50
C LYS A 152 -27.75 16.64 -9.86
N SER A 153 -28.02 15.38 -10.17
CA SER A 153 -29.38 14.92 -10.53
C SER A 153 -30.37 15.00 -9.37
N ARG A 154 -29.89 14.94 -8.12
CA ARG A 154 -30.71 15.04 -6.91
C ARG A 154 -30.92 16.48 -6.41
N ASN A 155 -30.46 17.50 -7.13
CA ASN A 155 -30.51 18.91 -6.72
C ASN A 155 -29.92 19.17 -5.32
N PHE A 156 -29.00 18.33 -4.86
CA PHE A 156 -28.30 18.59 -3.60
C PHE A 156 -27.38 19.80 -3.80
N THR A 157 -27.65 20.85 -3.03
CA THR A 157 -26.75 21.99 -2.91
C THR A 157 -25.77 21.70 -1.77
N LEU A 158 -24.47 21.65 -2.08
CA LEU A 158 -23.40 21.45 -1.09
C LEU A 158 -23.42 22.51 0.01
N PHE A 159 -23.97 23.69 -0.31
CA PHE A 159 -24.22 24.76 0.63
C PHE A 159 -25.73 24.95 0.73
N PRO A 160 -26.34 24.78 1.92
CA PRO A 160 -27.73 25.16 2.09
C PRO A 160 -27.87 26.61 1.66
N ARG A 161 -28.82 26.88 0.75
CA ARG A 161 -29.15 28.24 0.35
C ARG A 161 -29.49 28.99 1.63
N ARG A 162 -28.54 29.81 2.13
CA ARG A 162 -28.78 30.67 3.28
C ARG A 162 -29.98 31.50 2.88
N ASN A 163 -31.14 31.24 3.48
CA ASN A 163 -32.29 32.08 3.29
C ASN A 163 -31.88 33.44 3.83
N THR A 164 -31.36 34.30 2.95
CA THR A 164 -31.37 35.75 3.12
C THR A 164 -32.82 36.20 2.93
N GLY A 165 -33.73 35.58 3.68
CA GLY A 165 -34.95 36.24 4.06
C GLY A 165 -34.47 37.49 4.76
N ALA A 166 -34.48 38.61 4.05
CA ALA A 166 -34.60 39.89 4.71
C ALA A 166 -35.69 39.69 5.77
N PRO A 167 -35.44 40.02 7.05
CA PRO A 167 -36.51 39.96 8.03
C PRO A 167 -37.65 40.79 7.46
N ASN A 168 -38.74 40.12 7.08
CA ASN A 168 -39.98 40.82 6.76
C ASN A 168 -40.40 41.45 8.07
N THR A 169 -40.02 42.71 8.26
CA THR A 169 -40.40 43.61 9.37
C THR A 169 -41.91 43.94 9.35
N ALA A 170 -42.71 43.18 8.62
CA ALA A 170 -44.14 43.34 8.49
C ALA A 170 -44.79 42.00 8.83
N ASN A 171 -44.91 41.71 10.13
CA ASN A 171 -46.02 41.00 10.78
C ASN A 171 -45.60 40.54 12.20
N THR A 172 -45.18 41.48 13.03
CA THR A 172 -45.21 41.34 14.50
C THR A 172 -46.44 42.03 15.06
N ALA A 173 -47.59 41.81 14.43
CA ALA A 173 -48.89 42.16 14.97
C ALA A 173 -49.85 41.05 14.58
N ASN A 174 -50.55 40.49 15.57
CA ASN A 174 -51.62 39.50 15.45
C ASN A 174 -51.21 38.02 15.45
N VAL A 175 -50.57 37.58 16.55
CA VAL A 175 -50.83 36.21 17.07
C VAL A 175 -51.13 36.31 18.55
N PHE A 176 -52.28 36.92 18.86
CA PHE A 176 -52.89 36.90 20.18
C PHE A 176 -54.39 36.69 20.03
N THR A 177 -54.80 35.47 19.69
CA THR A 177 -56.16 34.90 19.69
C THR A 177 -56.04 33.56 18.96
N THR A 178 -56.36 32.38 19.47
CA THR A 178 -57.45 32.02 20.38
C THR A 178 -57.14 30.62 20.92
N THR A 179 -57.06 30.51 22.25
CA THR A 179 -57.22 29.25 22.96
C THR A 179 -58.67 28.82 22.81
N ARG A 180 -58.96 27.77 22.03
CA ARG A 180 -60.25 27.06 22.11
C ARG A 180 -60.02 25.57 22.13
N GLY A 181 -60.29 25.01 23.30
CA GLY A 181 -60.08 23.60 23.60
C GLY A 181 -60.88 22.66 22.73
N ARG A 182 -60.37 21.43 22.66
CA ARG A 182 -61.18 20.27 22.28
C ARG A 182 -60.82 19.12 23.21
N ARG A 183 -61.68 18.99 24.22
CA ARG A 183 -61.88 17.80 25.05
C ARG A 183 -62.60 16.78 24.16
N ILE A 184 -62.06 15.59 23.96
CA ILE A 184 -62.88 14.40 23.63
C ILE A 184 -62.24 13.20 24.31
N ASN A 185 -63.12 12.39 24.88
CA ASN A 185 -62.94 11.29 25.82
C ASN A 185 -62.08 10.14 25.33
#